data_AF-A0A4P9Y3H8-F1
#
_entry.id   AF-A0A4P9Y3H8-F1
#
_cell.length_a   1.000
_cell.length_b   1.000
_cell.length_c   1.000
_cell.angle_alpha   90.00
_cell.angle_beta   90.00
_cell.angle_gamma   90.00
#
_symmetry.space_group_name_H-M   'P 1'
#
loop_
_entity.id
_entity.type
_entity.pdbx_description
1 polymer ?
#
loop_
_entity_poly.entity_id
_entity_poly.type
_entity_poly.pdbx_seq_one_letter_code
_entity_poly.pdbx_strand_id
1 'polypeptide(L)'
;GVADIPNCIERGDFWCLAMRRVVRTGVYSDWAQHNIIQAQYYKDPHRIEPYLEHNSFLADLNNEHEEKNATYAKNIATLDAFVMVKFEKDQLVIPKETSWFGYLEGDRLVELRDTQMYKEDWLGLRALDERNALVFKLCPTEHMQISKEYFLSL
;
A
#
# COMPACT_ATOMS: atom_id res chain seq x y z
N GLY A 1 -1.59 -0.15 0.28
CA GLY A 1 -2.40 0.80 1.08
C GLY A 1 -1.62 1.23 2.30
N VAL A 2 -1.99 2.34 2.92
CA VAL A 2 -1.36 2.80 4.17
C VAL A 2 -2.19 2.34 5.37
N ALA A 3 -1.52 2.05 6.48
CA ALA A 3 -2.13 1.55 7.71
C ALA A 3 -2.26 2.62 8.81
N ASP A 4 -1.74 3.83 8.58
CA ASP A 4 -1.72 4.88 9.61
C ASP A 4 -1.76 6.29 9.00
N ILE A 5 -2.05 7.27 9.85
CA ILE A 5 -2.14 8.69 9.50
C ILE A 5 -0.75 9.33 9.64
N PRO A 6 -0.27 10.08 8.64
CA PRO A 6 1.03 10.76 8.71
C PRO A 6 1.13 11.71 9.91
N ASN A 7 2.33 11.87 10.48
CA ASN A 7 2.66 12.75 11.62
C ASN A 7 2.04 12.40 12.98
N CYS A 8 1.39 11.25 13.11
CA CYS A 8 0.84 10.77 14.39
C CYS A 8 1.85 9.92 15.19
N ILE A 9 3.11 10.35 15.25
CA ILE A 9 4.25 9.50 15.69
C ILE A 9 4.44 9.51 17.22
N GLU A 10 4.03 10.57 17.91
CA GLU A 10 4.20 10.64 19.37
C GLU A 10 3.18 9.76 20.09
N ARG A 11 3.67 8.67 20.69
CA ARG A 11 2.90 7.65 21.46
C ARG A 11 2.19 8.20 22.72
N GLY A 12 2.21 9.51 22.96
CA GLY A 12 1.63 10.17 24.13
C GLY A 12 0.60 11.26 23.83
N ASP A 13 0.38 11.63 22.56
CA ASP A 13 -0.63 12.65 22.24
C ASP A 13 -2.03 12.04 22.25
N PHE A 14 -2.78 12.33 23.32
CA PHE A 14 -4.17 11.93 23.49
C PHE A 14 -5.03 12.29 22.27
N TRP A 15 -4.75 13.43 21.61
CA TRP A 15 -5.49 13.86 20.43
C TRP A 15 -5.18 13.02 19.20
N CYS A 16 -3.92 12.61 19.01
CA CYS A 16 -3.54 11.68 17.97
C CYS A 16 -4.21 10.30 18.16
N LEU A 17 -4.26 9.78 19.39
CA LEU A 17 -4.94 8.53 19.70
C LEU A 17 -6.46 8.62 19.50
N ALA A 18 -7.07 9.73 19.91
CA ALA A 18 -8.50 9.98 19.69
C ALA A 18 -8.83 10.11 18.20
N MET A 19 -8.05 10.87 17.43
CA MET A 19 -8.22 11.00 15.98
C MET A 19 -8.02 9.65 15.27
N ARG A 20 -6.99 8.88 15.63
CA ARG A 20 -6.80 7.51 15.12
C ARG A 20 -8.02 6.64 15.40
N ARG A 21 -8.59 6.71 16.60
CA ARG A 21 -9.77 5.91 16.95
C ARG A 21 -10.99 6.32 16.14
N VAL A 22 -11.25 7.62 16.00
CA VAL A 22 -12.36 8.18 15.20
C VAL A 22 -12.21 7.78 13.73
N VAL A 23 -11.01 7.95 13.16
CA VAL A 23 -10.71 7.54 11.78
C VAL A 23 -10.87 6.04 11.64
N ARG A 24 -10.32 5.19 12.51
CA ARG A 24 -10.48 3.73 12.41
C ARG A 24 -11.92 3.26 12.51
N THR A 25 -12.78 3.96 13.26
CA THR A 25 -14.21 3.64 13.31
C THR A 25 -15.00 4.16 12.12
N GLY A 26 -14.58 5.28 11.51
CA GLY A 26 -15.34 5.97 10.47
C GLY A 26 -14.76 5.86 9.05
N VAL A 27 -13.53 5.40 8.89
CA VAL A 27 -12.81 5.37 7.59
C VAL A 27 -13.54 4.51 6.57
N TYR A 28 -14.18 3.44 7.02
CA TYR A 28 -14.98 2.53 6.18
C TYR A 28 -16.47 2.90 6.13
N SER A 29 -16.87 4.09 6.63
CA SER A 29 -18.22 4.59 6.39
C SER A 29 -18.40 5.00 4.92
N ASP A 30 -19.61 4.85 4.39
CA ASP A 30 -19.94 5.24 3.02
C ASP A 30 -19.53 6.70 2.73
N TRP A 31 -19.83 7.61 3.66
CA TRP A 31 -19.45 9.02 3.50
C TRP A 31 -17.93 9.18 3.37
N ALA A 32 -17.13 8.53 4.22
CA ALA A 32 -15.67 8.64 4.16
C ALA A 32 -15.10 8.02 2.87
N GLN A 33 -15.58 6.85 2.45
CA GLN A 33 -15.12 6.20 1.22
C GLN A 33 -15.44 7.01 -0.05
N HIS A 34 -16.48 7.85 -0.04
CA HIS A 34 -16.85 8.71 -1.17
C HIS A 34 -16.29 10.14 -1.11
N ASN A 35 -15.91 10.64 0.07
CA ASN A 35 -15.50 12.04 0.25
C ASN A 35 -14.06 12.23 0.72
N ILE A 36 -13.37 11.17 1.17
CA ILE A 36 -11.99 11.23 1.67
C ILE A 36 -11.10 10.31 0.85
N ILE A 37 -10.18 10.90 0.08
CA ILE A 37 -9.24 10.16 -0.79
C ILE A 37 -8.38 9.19 0.02
N GLN A 38 -7.88 9.62 1.19
CA GLN A 38 -7.07 8.79 2.08
C GLN A 38 -7.80 7.53 2.55
N ALA A 39 -9.12 7.60 2.72
CA ALA A 39 -9.93 6.47 3.15
C ALA A 39 -9.97 5.37 2.08
N GLN A 40 -9.86 5.74 0.81
CA GLN A 40 -9.91 4.83 -0.34
C GLN A 40 -8.67 3.93 -0.45
N TYR A 41 -7.56 4.27 0.19
CA TYR A 41 -6.35 3.44 0.22
C TYR A 41 -5.86 3.10 1.64
N TYR A 42 -6.72 3.32 2.64
CA TYR A 42 -6.46 2.91 4.01
C TYR A 42 -6.77 1.42 4.21
N LYS A 43 -5.80 0.67 4.73
CA LYS A 43 -5.92 -0.77 5.00
C LYS A 43 -5.60 -1.02 6.47
N ASP A 44 -6.62 -1.28 7.30
CA ASP A 44 -6.43 -1.60 8.72
C ASP A 44 -5.86 -3.02 8.87
N PRO A 45 -4.64 -3.19 9.41
CA PRO A 45 -4.01 -4.49 9.49
C PRO A 45 -4.67 -5.43 10.52
N HIS A 46 -5.51 -4.90 11.42
CA HIS A 46 -6.23 -5.69 12.42
C HIS A 46 -7.72 -5.86 12.11
N ARG A 47 -8.22 -5.26 11.03
CA ARG A 47 -9.64 -5.30 10.64
C ARG A 47 -9.75 -5.43 9.12
N ILE A 48 -9.44 -6.63 8.62
CA ILE A 48 -9.43 -6.89 7.19
C ILE A 48 -10.84 -7.01 6.61
N GLU A 49 -11.81 -7.51 7.37
CA GLU A 49 -13.17 -7.74 6.90
C GLU A 49 -13.88 -6.43 6.53
N PRO A 50 -13.91 -5.39 7.39
CA PRO A 50 -14.48 -4.09 7.00
C PRO A 50 -13.74 -3.43 5.83
N TYR A 51 -12.44 -3.68 5.69
CA TYR A 51 -11.67 -3.23 4.54
C TYR A 51 -12.18 -3.87 3.25
N LEU A 52 -12.29 -5.20 3.21
CA LEU A 52 -12.78 -5.93 2.04
C LEU A 52 -14.26 -5.65 1.74
N GLU A 53 -15.07 -5.32 2.74
CA GLU A 53 -16.50 -5.03 2.57
C GLU A 53 -16.77 -3.62 2.03
N HIS A 54 -16.04 -2.61 2.51
CA HIS A 54 -16.38 -1.21 2.26
C HIS A 54 -15.39 -0.46 1.37
N ASN A 55 -14.15 -0.93 1.23
CA ASN A 55 -13.17 -0.24 0.41
C ASN A 55 -13.38 -0.55 -1.07
N SER A 56 -13.91 0.41 -1.82
CA SER A 56 -14.26 0.23 -3.24
C SER A 56 -13.14 0.58 -4.22
N PHE A 57 -11.95 0.93 -3.73
CA PHE A 57 -10.83 1.38 -4.58
C PHE A 57 -9.62 0.46 -4.46
N LEU A 58 -8.93 0.47 -3.31
CA LEU A 58 -7.72 -0.30 -3.14
C LEU A 58 -7.98 -1.81 -3.13
N ALA A 59 -9.07 -2.28 -2.51
CA ALA A 59 -9.42 -3.70 -2.51
C ALA A 59 -9.79 -4.20 -3.92
N ASP A 60 -10.49 -3.39 -4.72
CA ASP A 60 -10.78 -3.68 -6.14
C ASP A 60 -9.50 -3.71 -6.98
N LEU A 61 -8.71 -2.63 -6.94
CA LEU A 61 -7.49 -2.50 -7.75
C LEU A 61 -6.44 -3.56 -7.42
N ASN A 62 -6.39 -4.03 -6.17
CA ASN A 62 -5.48 -5.10 -5.78
C ASN A 62 -6.05 -6.51 -6.04
N ASN A 63 -7.24 -6.62 -6.63
CA ASN A 63 -7.93 -7.88 -6.84
C ASN A 63 -8.06 -8.66 -5.52
N GLU A 64 -8.43 -8.01 -4.41
CA GLU A 64 -8.51 -8.65 -3.08
C GLU A 64 -9.84 -9.36 -2.82
N HIS A 65 -10.90 -9.04 -3.57
CA HIS A 65 -12.19 -9.77 -3.53
C HIS A 65 -12.07 -11.19 -4.10
N GLU A 66 -13.03 -12.07 -3.81
CA GLU A 66 -13.01 -13.47 -4.27
C GLU A 66 -12.91 -13.56 -5.80
N GLU A 67 -13.70 -12.76 -6.52
CA GLU A 67 -13.64 -12.64 -7.97
C GLU A 67 -12.49 -11.72 -8.38
N LYS A 68 -11.57 -12.24 -9.19
CA LYS A 68 -10.41 -11.49 -9.68
C LYS A 68 -10.68 -10.93 -11.08
N ASN A 69 -10.37 -9.65 -11.29
CA ASN A 69 -10.41 -9.05 -12.60
C ASN A 69 -9.14 -9.39 -13.40
N ALA A 70 -9.26 -10.37 -14.30
CA ALA A 70 -8.15 -10.81 -15.16
C ALA A 70 -7.62 -9.71 -16.11
N THR A 71 -8.43 -8.69 -16.41
CA THR A 71 -8.02 -7.56 -17.27
C THR A 71 -6.97 -6.70 -16.56
N TYR A 72 -7.10 -6.49 -15.25
CA TYR A 72 -6.10 -5.75 -14.46
C TYR A 72 -4.75 -6.45 -14.50
N ALA A 73 -4.74 -7.76 -14.24
CA ALA A 73 -3.52 -8.56 -14.28
C ALA A 73 -2.85 -8.52 -15.66
N LYS A 74 -3.65 -8.70 -16.73
CA LYS A 74 -3.16 -8.64 -18.10
C LYS A 74 -2.51 -7.30 -18.42
N ASN A 75 -3.15 -6.19 -18.04
CA ASN A 75 -2.67 -4.85 -18.36
C ASN A 75 -1.36 -4.53 -17.63
N ILE A 76 -1.27 -4.81 -16.32
CA ILE A 76 -0.03 -4.62 -15.55
C ILE A 76 1.08 -5.50 -16.12
N ALA A 77 0.77 -6.75 -16.46
CA ALA A 77 1.73 -7.67 -17.07
C ALA A 77 2.21 -7.23 -18.46
N THR A 78 1.64 -6.20 -19.10
CA THR A 78 2.17 -5.64 -20.36
C THR A 78 3.24 -4.56 -20.19
N LEU A 79 3.46 -4.07 -18.96
CA LEU A 79 4.46 -3.03 -18.72
C LEU A 79 5.88 -3.50 -19.07
N ASP A 80 6.64 -2.69 -19.80
CA ASP A 80 8.05 -3.00 -20.06
C ASP A 80 8.87 -3.07 -18.77
N ALA A 81 8.59 -2.15 -17.85
CA ALA A 81 9.14 -2.13 -16.51
C ALA A 81 8.14 -1.50 -15.53
N PHE A 82 8.11 -2.03 -14.31
CA PHE A 82 7.44 -1.43 -13.16
C PHE A 82 8.48 -1.15 -12.08
N VAL A 83 8.93 0.10 -12.03
CA VAL A 83 9.95 0.57 -11.07
C VAL A 83 9.27 1.14 -9.83
N MET A 84 9.58 0.57 -8.68
CA MET A 84 9.05 0.98 -7.38
C MET A 84 10.17 1.54 -6.51
N VAL A 85 10.01 2.78 -6.06
CA VAL A 85 10.96 3.46 -5.18
C VAL A 85 10.43 3.45 -3.75
N LYS A 86 11.21 2.91 -2.81
CA LYS A 86 10.96 2.99 -1.36
C LYS A 86 11.94 3.99 -0.75
N PHE A 87 11.46 4.86 0.13
CA PHE A 87 12.30 5.76 0.90
C PHE A 87 12.72 5.09 2.22
N GLU A 88 14.03 5.04 2.48
CA GLU A 88 14.58 4.34 3.65
C GLU A 88 14.13 4.98 4.96
N LYS A 89 14.04 6.31 4.98
CA LYS A 89 13.69 7.14 6.14
C LYS A 89 12.27 7.69 6.06
N ASP A 90 11.38 7.02 5.34
CA ASP A 90 9.98 7.42 5.22
C ASP A 90 9.29 7.39 6.59
N GLN A 91 8.63 8.50 6.94
CA GLN A 91 7.81 8.65 8.14
C GLN A 91 6.34 8.97 7.82
N LEU A 92 5.99 9.10 6.53
CA LEU A 92 4.65 9.43 6.07
C LEU A 92 3.91 8.18 5.57
N VAL A 93 4.61 7.31 4.84
CA VAL A 93 4.06 6.05 4.35
C VAL A 93 4.29 4.96 5.40
N ILE A 94 3.21 4.48 6.01
CA ILE A 94 3.26 3.51 7.10
C ILE A 94 2.46 2.24 6.72
N PRO A 95 3.09 1.05 6.69
CA PRO A 95 4.54 0.84 6.69
C PRO A 95 5.16 1.29 5.35
N LYS A 96 6.43 1.67 5.37
CA LYS A 96 7.16 2.11 4.16
C LYS A 96 7.29 1.01 3.11
N GLU A 97 7.18 -0.24 3.53
CA GLU A 97 7.15 -1.43 2.67
C GLU A 97 5.98 -1.43 1.69
N THR A 98 4.94 -0.64 1.93
CA THR A 98 3.82 -0.49 0.99
C THR A 98 4.23 0.14 -0.34
N SER A 99 5.33 0.92 -0.36
CA SER A 99 5.97 1.39 -1.60
C SER A 99 6.48 0.24 -2.49
N TRP A 100 6.71 -0.94 -1.92
CA TRP A 100 7.12 -2.17 -2.60
C TRP A 100 6.05 -3.26 -2.49
N PHE A 101 4.77 -2.88 -2.36
CA PHE A 101 3.62 -3.79 -2.18
C PHE A 101 3.61 -4.67 -0.92
N GLY A 102 4.54 -4.47 0.01
CA GLY A 102 4.45 -5.09 1.33
C GLY A 102 3.30 -4.51 2.16
N TYR A 103 2.82 -5.25 3.16
CA TYR A 103 1.77 -4.76 4.07
C TYR A 103 1.87 -5.40 5.46
N LEU A 104 1.10 -4.87 6.41
CA LEU A 104 0.97 -5.44 7.75
C LEU A 104 -0.24 -6.38 7.83
N GLU A 105 -0.03 -7.57 8.36
CA GLU A 105 -1.08 -8.51 8.79
C GLU A 105 -1.02 -8.60 10.32
N GLY A 106 -1.95 -7.90 10.99
CA GLY A 106 -1.77 -7.53 12.39
C GLY A 106 -0.48 -6.73 12.57
N ASP A 107 0.43 -7.25 13.41
CA ASP A 107 1.75 -6.64 13.64
C ASP A 107 2.86 -7.24 12.76
N ARG A 108 2.53 -8.22 11.91
CA ARG A 108 3.50 -8.94 11.09
C ARG A 108 3.65 -8.26 9.73
N LEU A 109 4.87 -7.86 9.41
CA LEU A 109 5.22 -7.39 8.07
C LEU A 109 5.26 -8.57 7.09
N VAL A 110 4.55 -8.44 5.97
CA VAL A 110 4.56 -9.38 4.85
C VAL A 110 5.10 -8.66 3.62
N GLU A 111 6.23 -9.13 3.10
CA GLU A 111 6.85 -8.61 1.87
C GLU A 111 6.09 -9.13 0.63
N LEU A 112 6.15 -8.41 -0.49
CA LEU A 112 5.39 -8.72 -1.71
C LEU A 112 5.47 -10.21 -2.10
N ARG A 113 6.67 -10.79 -2.16
CA ARG A 113 6.88 -12.17 -2.61
C ARG A 113 6.28 -13.24 -1.68
N ASP A 114 6.01 -12.87 -0.43
CA ASP A 114 5.37 -13.75 0.54
C ASP A 114 3.84 -13.66 0.53
N THR A 115 3.28 -12.64 -0.11
CA THR A 115 1.84 -12.43 -0.20
C THR A 115 1.16 -13.49 -1.08
N GLN A 116 -0.11 -13.79 -0.78
CA GLN A 116 -0.94 -14.65 -1.63
C GLN A 116 -1.18 -14.00 -3.00
N MET A 117 -1.40 -12.68 -3.02
CA MET A 117 -1.57 -11.89 -4.24
C MET A 117 -0.44 -12.10 -5.26
N TYR A 118 0.80 -12.12 -4.79
CA TYR A 118 1.96 -12.41 -5.64
C TYR A 118 2.04 -13.88 -6.06
N LYS A 119 1.86 -14.81 -5.10
CA LYS A 119 1.96 -16.26 -5.35
C LYS A 119 0.91 -16.77 -6.35
N GLU A 120 -0.27 -16.17 -6.33
CA GLU A 120 -1.36 -16.48 -7.27
C GLU A 120 -1.44 -15.50 -8.44
N ASP A 121 -0.53 -14.52 -8.47
CA ASP A 121 -0.37 -13.53 -9.53
C ASP A 121 -1.65 -12.73 -9.86
N TRP A 122 -2.39 -12.29 -8.83
CA TRP A 122 -3.68 -11.60 -9.03
C TRP A 122 -3.57 -10.32 -9.86
N LEU A 123 -2.38 -9.71 -9.91
CA LEU A 123 -2.11 -8.46 -10.62
C LEU A 123 -1.08 -8.61 -11.76
N GLY A 124 -0.54 -9.79 -12.03
CA GLY A 124 0.54 -9.93 -13.01
C GLY A 124 1.92 -9.45 -12.51
N LEU A 125 2.09 -9.21 -11.20
CA LEU A 125 3.36 -8.80 -10.62
C LEU A 125 4.40 -9.91 -10.63
N ARG A 126 4.01 -11.18 -10.44
CA ARG A 126 4.94 -12.30 -10.56
C ARG A 126 5.40 -12.44 -12.01
N ALA A 127 4.49 -12.30 -12.97
CA ALA A 127 4.84 -12.31 -14.39
C ALA A 127 5.82 -11.18 -14.79
N LEU A 128 5.77 -10.02 -14.11
CA LEU A 128 6.77 -8.95 -14.26
C LEU A 128 8.10 -9.32 -13.59
N ASP A 129 8.07 -9.85 -12.37
CA ASP A 129 9.28 -10.22 -11.60
C ASP A 129 10.07 -11.33 -12.29
N GLU A 130 9.39 -12.37 -12.81
CA GLU A 130 10.02 -13.49 -13.53
C GLU A 130 10.81 -13.08 -14.79
N ARG A 131 10.41 -11.97 -15.42
CA ARG A 131 11.13 -11.39 -16.57
C ARG A 131 12.04 -10.21 -16.21
N ASN A 132 12.29 -9.98 -14.92
CA ASN A 132 13.09 -8.87 -14.38
C ASN A 132 12.54 -7.47 -14.72
N ALA A 133 11.23 -7.36 -14.98
CA ALA A 133 10.56 -6.08 -15.23
C ALA A 133 10.04 -5.43 -13.94
N LEU A 134 9.97 -6.15 -12.82
CA LEU A 134 9.63 -5.59 -11.52
C LEU A 134 10.89 -5.12 -10.79
N VAL A 135 11.10 -3.81 -10.69
CA VAL A 135 12.36 -3.22 -10.23
C VAL A 135 12.16 -2.52 -8.88
N PHE A 136 13.00 -2.87 -7.91
CA PHE A 136 12.97 -2.31 -6.55
C PHE A 136 14.15 -1.37 -6.35
N LYS A 137 13.87 -0.10 -6.04
CA LYS A 137 14.89 0.95 -5.79
C LYS A 137 14.72 1.53 -4.40
N LEU A 138 15.81 1.59 -3.62
CA LEU A 138 15.83 2.16 -2.27
C LEU A 138 16.49 3.54 -2.31
N CYS A 139 15.77 4.56 -1.89
CA CYS A 139 16.28 5.92 -1.76
C CYS A 139 16.64 6.21 -0.30
N PRO A 140 17.90 6.57 0.05
CA PRO A 140 18.37 6.71 1.44
C PRO A 140 17.94 8.04 2.12
N THR A 141 16.74 8.51 1.78
CA THR A 141 16.20 9.82 2.16
C THR A 141 14.80 9.69 2.76
N GLU A 142 14.23 10.81 3.18
CA GLU A 142 12.84 10.90 3.64
C GLU A 142 11.86 10.93 2.46
N HIS A 143 10.57 10.88 2.77
CA HIS A 143 9.50 10.84 1.78
C HIS A 143 9.64 11.93 0.71
N MET A 144 9.76 11.53 -0.56
CA MET A 144 9.87 12.42 -1.73
C MET A 144 11.09 13.36 -1.73
N GLN A 145 12.06 13.18 -0.82
CA GLN A 145 13.33 13.90 -0.86
C GLN A 145 14.29 13.21 -1.84
N ILE A 146 14.11 13.47 -3.13
CA ILE A 146 14.92 12.85 -4.18
C ILE A 146 16.06 13.79 -4.58
N SER A 147 17.31 13.37 -4.36
CA SER A 147 18.47 14.13 -4.84
C SER A 147 18.60 14.00 -6.37
N LYS A 148 19.25 14.98 -7.01
CA LYS A 148 19.50 14.94 -8.45
C LYS A 148 20.39 13.75 -8.83
N GLU A 149 21.39 13.45 -8.01
CA GLU A 149 22.31 12.33 -8.20
C GLU A 149 21.55 11.00 -8.16
N TYR A 150 20.66 10.82 -7.19
CA TYR A 150 19.83 9.63 -7.11
C TYR A 150 18.89 9.52 -8.32
N PHE A 151 18.21 10.61 -8.68
CA PHE A 151 17.29 10.61 -9.83
C PHE A 151 17.98 10.23 -11.13
N LEU A 152 19.21 10.70 -11.36
CA LEU A 152 20.01 10.35 -12.53
C LEU A 152 20.56 8.90 -12.50
N SER A 153 20.49 8.22 -11.35
CA SER A 153 20.93 6.83 -11.15
C SER A 153 19.81 5.79 -11.20
N LEU A 154 18.55 6.24 -11.31
CA LEU A 154 17.38 5.35 -11.45
C LEU A 154 17.47 4.54 -12.74
#